data_AF-A0A957IML9-F1
#
_entry.id   AF-A0A957IML9-F1
#
_cell.length_a   1.000
_cell.length_b   1.000
_cell.length_c   1.000
_cell.angle_alpha   90.00
_cell.angle_beta   90.00
_cell.angle_gamma   90.00
#
_symmetry.space_group_name_H-M   'P 1'
#
loop_
_entity.id
_entity.type
_entity.pdbx_description
1 polymer ?
#
loop_
_entity_poly.entity_id
_entity_poly.type
_entity_poly.pdbx_seq_one_letter_code
_entity_poly.pdbx_strand_id
1 'polypeptide(L)'
;STDPATRVAQARELLAFLAESVSDEDPYSTFGRTYQQLLQTYRDYVLRDRQQEQGGDQLLLHDELAAVNTAVYFHEFIAHAQQHGLQYLVEADFARVMLSNFPRDVQQKLAQLAHDTIELEQYMDFVRNRTFRQTLLCRAEIPLQRRLAADLSPFFIATYAHPETAVHVHDTAVARFQGLDGSVLATDHPMTKAALLHLQEVAPTAVSFPELVSIARRRVYGTNTPENLAQDVAALTANILRAYSYSSRLVELHRHAAPFVVQTGERPFASAVARWQLQQGYQKLTNLRHERVQLDQLGQHLLPYLDGQHDREMLLVRLFTLAGQGKLQVTEGETAVADPAAQRRILAEELAASLGWLGRAALLQ
;
A
#
# COMPACT_ATOMS: atom_id res chain seq x y z
N SER A 1 -14.29 1.75 -34.79
CA SER A 1 -15.34 2.60 -34.17
C SER A 1 -14.67 3.71 -33.37
N THR A 2 -15.23 4.92 -33.34
CA THR A 2 -14.77 6.02 -32.45
C THR A 2 -15.42 5.97 -31.07
N ASP A 3 -16.50 5.20 -30.91
CA ASP A 3 -17.20 5.04 -29.64
C ASP A 3 -16.39 4.15 -28.66
N PRO A 4 -16.05 4.66 -27.45
CA PRO A 4 -15.24 3.92 -26.48
C PRO A 4 -15.84 2.57 -26.06
N ALA A 5 -17.16 2.49 -25.86
CA ALA A 5 -17.82 1.26 -25.44
C ALA A 5 -17.70 0.16 -26.51
N THR A 6 -17.91 0.54 -27.77
CA THR A 6 -17.72 -0.36 -28.91
C THR A 6 -16.26 -0.82 -29.03
N ARG A 7 -15.29 0.09 -28.86
CA ARG A 7 -13.85 -0.25 -28.93
C ARG A 7 -13.46 -1.28 -27.88
N VAL A 8 -13.94 -1.11 -26.65
CA VAL A 8 -13.71 -2.08 -25.57
C VAL A 8 -14.34 -3.41 -25.88
N ALA A 9 -15.61 -3.44 -26.30
CA ALA A 9 -16.30 -4.68 -26.63
C ALA A 9 -15.55 -5.47 -27.71
N GLN A 10 -15.14 -4.79 -28.79
CA GLN A 10 -14.38 -5.39 -29.90
C GLN A 10 -12.99 -5.88 -29.46
N ALA A 11 -12.26 -5.09 -28.67
CA ALA A 11 -10.95 -5.49 -28.15
C ALA A 11 -11.03 -6.75 -27.29
N ARG A 12 -12.06 -6.84 -26.43
CA ARG A 12 -12.30 -8.02 -25.59
C ARG A 12 -12.65 -9.25 -26.42
N GLU A 13 -13.50 -9.11 -27.44
CA GLU A 13 -13.86 -10.19 -28.37
C GLU A 13 -12.63 -10.70 -29.12
N LEU A 14 -11.81 -9.78 -29.65
CA LEU A 14 -10.56 -10.12 -30.33
C LEU A 14 -9.59 -10.86 -29.40
N LEU A 15 -9.38 -10.38 -28.17
CA LEU A 15 -8.50 -11.02 -27.19
C LEU A 15 -8.97 -12.44 -26.83
N ALA A 16 -10.28 -12.63 -26.64
CA ALA A 16 -10.86 -13.95 -26.39
C ALA A 16 -10.60 -14.90 -27.57
N PHE A 17 -10.92 -14.44 -28.78
CA PHE A 17 -10.67 -15.20 -30.01
C PHE A 17 -9.19 -15.59 -30.17
N LEU A 18 -8.25 -14.66 -29.97
CA LEU A 18 -6.82 -14.93 -30.07
C LEU A 18 -6.36 -15.97 -29.03
N ALA A 19 -6.77 -15.82 -27.77
CA ALA A 19 -6.39 -16.75 -26.70
C ALA A 19 -6.94 -18.17 -26.92
N GLU A 20 -8.07 -18.31 -27.61
CA GLU A 20 -8.71 -19.59 -27.94
C GLU A 20 -8.17 -20.22 -29.24
N SER A 21 -7.66 -19.40 -30.17
CA SER A 21 -7.29 -19.84 -31.53
C SER A 21 -5.83 -20.26 -31.68
N VAL A 22 -4.93 -19.87 -30.77
CA VAL A 22 -3.52 -20.30 -30.83
C VAL A 22 -3.45 -21.80 -30.53
N SER A 23 -2.98 -22.58 -31.51
CA SER A 23 -2.75 -24.03 -31.41
C SER A 23 -1.25 -24.32 -31.26
N ASP A 24 -0.91 -25.39 -30.53
CA ASP A 24 0.46 -25.90 -30.41
C ASP A 24 0.86 -26.85 -31.56
N GLU A 25 -0.02 -27.03 -32.55
CA GLU A 25 0.18 -27.97 -33.65
C GLU A 25 0.97 -27.38 -34.84
N ASP A 26 1.29 -26.08 -34.82
CA ASP A 26 2.09 -25.45 -35.88
C ASP A 26 3.59 -25.82 -35.72
N PRO A 27 4.17 -26.61 -36.64
CA PRO A 27 5.57 -27.03 -36.58
C PRO A 27 6.56 -25.87 -36.75
N TYR A 28 6.11 -24.70 -37.20
CA TYR A 28 6.93 -23.48 -37.28
C TYR A 28 6.78 -22.57 -36.06
N SER A 29 5.89 -22.89 -35.12
CA SER A 29 5.71 -22.13 -33.88
C SER A 29 6.55 -22.75 -32.76
N THR A 30 7.79 -22.28 -32.60
CA THR A 30 8.71 -22.79 -31.55
C THR A 30 8.23 -22.48 -30.13
N PHE A 31 7.38 -21.46 -29.96
CA PHE A 31 6.86 -20.99 -28.68
C PHE A 31 5.32 -20.94 -28.62
N GLY A 32 4.62 -21.70 -29.48
CA GLY A 32 3.15 -21.68 -29.59
C GLY A 32 2.43 -21.85 -28.25
N ARG A 33 2.74 -22.92 -27.52
CA ARG A 33 2.27 -23.15 -26.15
C ARG A 33 2.52 -21.97 -25.20
N THR A 34 3.73 -21.43 -25.17
CA THR A 34 4.10 -20.33 -24.28
C THR A 34 3.35 -19.04 -24.64
N TYR A 35 3.20 -18.78 -25.94
CA TYR A 35 2.45 -17.63 -26.43
C TYR A 35 0.95 -17.75 -26.15
N GLN A 36 0.38 -18.95 -26.32
CA GLN A 36 -1.00 -19.24 -25.92
C GLN A 36 -1.21 -18.98 -24.43
N GLN A 37 -0.30 -19.49 -23.58
CA GLN A 37 -0.38 -19.27 -22.14
C GLN A 37 -0.24 -17.78 -21.77
N LEU A 38 0.62 -17.04 -22.46
CA LEU A 38 0.75 -15.59 -22.30
C LEU A 38 -0.56 -14.88 -22.63
N LEU A 39 -1.16 -15.18 -23.78
CA LEU A 39 -2.44 -14.60 -24.20
C LEU A 39 -3.58 -14.96 -23.25
N GLN A 40 -3.66 -16.20 -22.77
CA GLN A 40 -4.66 -16.61 -21.78
C GLN A 40 -4.48 -15.87 -20.46
N THR A 41 -3.25 -15.78 -19.96
CA THR A 41 -2.93 -15.04 -18.73
C THR A 41 -3.28 -13.56 -18.86
N TYR A 42 -2.93 -12.97 -20.01
CA TYR A 42 -3.19 -11.57 -20.31
C TYR A 42 -4.70 -11.29 -20.51
N ARG A 43 -5.41 -12.16 -21.23
CA ARG A 43 -6.87 -12.12 -21.33
C ARG A 43 -7.50 -12.14 -19.94
N ASP A 44 -7.11 -13.10 -19.09
CA ASP A 44 -7.68 -13.22 -17.75
C ASP A 44 -7.35 -11.97 -16.90
N TYR A 45 -6.17 -11.37 -17.06
CA TYR A 45 -5.82 -10.09 -16.42
C TYR A 45 -6.74 -8.94 -16.88
N VAL A 46 -6.87 -8.73 -18.19
CA VAL A 46 -7.69 -7.65 -18.78
C VAL A 46 -9.20 -7.87 -18.58
N LEU A 47 -9.65 -9.13 -18.50
CA LEU A 47 -11.05 -9.50 -18.34
C LEU A 47 -11.49 -9.64 -16.88
N ARG A 48 -10.57 -9.86 -15.91
CA ARG A 48 -10.88 -9.88 -14.46
C ARG A 48 -11.60 -8.62 -13.98
N ASP A 49 -11.34 -7.50 -14.66
CA ASP A 49 -11.93 -6.20 -14.35
C ASP A 49 -13.47 -6.14 -14.55
N ARG A 50 -14.08 -7.14 -15.21
CA ARG A 50 -15.55 -7.25 -15.32
C ARG A 50 -16.25 -7.63 -14.01
N GLN A 51 -15.59 -8.36 -13.10
CA GLN A 51 -16.30 -8.98 -11.97
C GLN A 51 -16.22 -8.19 -10.68
N GLN A 52 -15.29 -7.24 -10.55
CA GLN A 52 -15.06 -6.54 -9.28
C GLN A 52 -15.33 -5.03 -9.30
N GLU A 53 -15.29 -4.34 -10.45
CA GLU A 53 -15.40 -2.87 -10.45
C GLU A 53 -16.34 -2.33 -11.55
N GLN A 54 -17.32 -1.52 -11.15
CA GLN A 54 -18.01 -0.60 -12.05
C GLN A 54 -16.98 0.46 -12.51
N GLY A 55 -16.20 0.14 -13.54
CA GLY A 55 -15.12 1.03 -14.02
C GLY A 55 -14.02 0.37 -14.85
N GLY A 56 -13.99 -0.98 -14.96
CA GLY A 56 -12.89 -1.72 -15.58
C GLY A 56 -12.66 -1.55 -17.08
N ASP A 57 -13.49 -0.76 -17.76
CA ASP A 57 -13.26 -0.39 -19.16
C ASP A 57 -12.23 0.74 -19.30
N GLN A 58 -12.05 1.55 -18.25
CA GLN A 58 -11.14 2.70 -18.28
C GLN A 58 -9.68 2.27 -18.44
N LEU A 59 -9.26 1.20 -17.74
CA LEU A 59 -7.89 0.70 -17.81
C LEU A 59 -7.56 0.20 -19.22
N LEU A 60 -8.44 -0.63 -19.81
CA LEU A 60 -8.27 -1.12 -21.18
C LEU A 60 -8.29 0.01 -22.20
N LEU A 61 -9.16 1.01 -22.02
CA LEU A 61 -9.22 2.19 -22.90
C LEU A 61 -7.96 3.05 -22.83
N HIS A 62 -7.46 3.29 -21.62
CA HIS A 62 -6.35 4.20 -21.36
C HIS A 62 -4.99 3.55 -21.66
N ASP A 63 -4.78 2.30 -21.24
CA ASP A 63 -3.46 1.66 -21.32
C ASP A 63 -3.27 0.96 -22.67
N GLU A 64 -4.22 0.10 -23.06
CA GLU A 64 -4.06 -0.80 -24.21
C GLU A 64 -4.60 -0.23 -25.51
N LEU A 65 -5.72 0.48 -25.42
CA LEU A 65 -6.34 1.15 -26.55
C LEU A 65 -5.96 2.63 -26.63
N ALA A 66 -4.93 3.05 -25.89
CA ALA A 66 -4.38 4.40 -26.00
C ALA A 66 -3.99 4.67 -27.47
N ALA A 67 -4.31 5.88 -27.97
CA ALA A 67 -3.89 6.26 -29.31
C ALA A 67 -2.36 6.38 -29.43
N VAL A 68 -1.71 6.72 -28.32
CA VAL A 68 -0.26 6.89 -28.24
C VAL A 68 0.22 6.24 -26.95
N ASN A 69 1.01 5.17 -27.10
CA ASN A 69 1.79 4.56 -26.04
C ASN A 69 3.14 4.19 -26.67
N THR A 70 4.21 4.89 -26.29
CA THR A 70 5.56 4.62 -26.76
C THR A 70 6.35 4.00 -25.63
N ALA A 71 6.50 2.68 -25.68
CA ALA A 71 7.40 1.97 -24.80
C ALA A 71 8.84 2.39 -25.11
N VAL A 72 9.58 2.78 -24.08
CA VAL A 72 11.00 3.11 -24.16
C VAL A 72 11.74 2.29 -23.13
N TYR A 73 12.98 1.92 -23.43
CA TYR A 73 13.85 1.32 -22.43
C TYR A 73 14.24 2.35 -21.37
N PHE A 74 14.54 1.86 -20.17
CA PHE A 74 14.91 2.72 -19.05
C PHE A 74 16.16 3.56 -19.38
N HIS A 75 17.17 2.97 -20.01
CA HIS A 75 18.37 3.72 -20.38
C HIS A 75 18.09 4.82 -21.41
N GLU A 76 17.14 4.63 -22.33
CA GLU A 76 16.72 5.63 -23.31
C GLU A 76 15.98 6.79 -22.63
N PHE A 77 15.08 6.46 -21.70
CA PHE A 77 14.40 7.46 -20.87
C PHE A 77 15.39 8.31 -20.07
N ILE A 78 16.39 7.67 -19.45
CA ILE A 78 17.43 8.39 -18.69
C ILE A 78 18.33 9.23 -19.60
N ALA A 79 18.71 8.73 -20.78
CA ALA A 79 19.48 9.50 -21.75
C ALA A 79 18.73 10.76 -22.18
N HIS A 80 17.41 10.66 -22.42
CA HIS A 80 16.56 11.81 -22.70
C HIS A 80 16.50 12.79 -21.52
N ALA A 81 16.31 12.30 -20.29
CA ALA A 81 16.30 13.15 -19.09
C ALA A 81 17.63 13.92 -18.90
N GLN A 82 18.77 13.27 -19.18
CA GLN A 82 20.10 13.87 -19.08
C GLN A 82 20.31 15.04 -20.05
N GLN A 83 19.73 14.98 -21.25
CA GLN A 83 19.75 16.12 -22.20
C GLN A 83 19.09 17.37 -21.62
N HIS A 84 18.23 17.21 -20.61
CA HIS A 84 17.55 18.30 -19.90
C HIS A 84 18.15 18.61 -18.52
N GLY A 85 19.38 18.14 -18.25
CA GLY A 85 20.09 18.43 -16.99
C GLY A 85 19.49 17.71 -15.78
N LEU A 86 18.82 16.58 -15.99
CA LEU A 86 18.29 15.71 -14.94
C LEU A 86 19.12 14.43 -14.82
N GLN A 87 19.16 13.87 -13.61
CA GLN A 87 19.78 12.59 -13.33
C GLN A 87 18.81 11.66 -12.59
N TYR A 88 19.03 10.36 -12.72
CA TYR A 88 18.29 9.32 -12.01
C TYR A 88 18.58 9.37 -10.51
N LEU A 89 17.54 9.62 -9.71
CA LEU A 89 17.62 9.52 -8.25
C LEU A 89 17.41 8.06 -7.83
N VAL A 90 16.17 7.56 -7.97
CA VAL A 90 15.72 6.21 -7.59
C VAL A 90 14.32 5.94 -8.15
N GLU A 91 13.83 4.72 -8.10
CA GLU A 91 12.40 4.42 -8.27
C GLU A 91 11.60 4.70 -6.98
N ALA A 92 10.36 5.14 -7.13
CA ALA A 92 9.43 5.32 -6.00
C ALA A 92 9.10 3.98 -5.31
N ASP A 93 9.00 2.89 -6.08
CA ASP A 93 8.93 1.53 -5.52
C ASP A 93 10.34 1.03 -5.19
N PHE A 94 10.81 1.39 -3.99
CA PHE A 94 12.19 1.19 -3.58
C PHE A 94 12.61 -0.29 -3.49
N ALA A 95 11.70 -1.21 -3.17
CA ALA A 95 12.01 -2.65 -3.14
C ALA A 95 12.40 -3.18 -4.53
N ARG A 96 11.93 -2.53 -5.61
CA ARG A 96 12.30 -2.89 -6.98
C ARG A 96 13.70 -2.45 -7.37
N VAL A 97 14.34 -1.50 -6.68
CA VAL A 97 15.74 -1.17 -6.97
C VAL A 97 16.72 -2.12 -6.27
N MET A 98 16.23 -2.97 -5.37
CA MET A 98 17.07 -3.82 -4.54
C MET A 98 17.52 -5.10 -5.25
N LEU A 99 18.83 -5.18 -5.44
CA LEU A 99 19.52 -6.40 -5.88
C LEU A 99 19.35 -7.54 -4.89
N SER A 100 19.33 -7.24 -3.59
CA SER A 100 19.18 -8.23 -2.52
C SER A 100 17.93 -9.09 -2.64
N ASN A 101 16.94 -8.65 -3.43
CA ASN A 101 15.69 -9.35 -3.68
C ASN A 101 15.81 -10.43 -4.79
N PHE A 102 16.98 -10.58 -5.41
CA PHE A 102 17.32 -11.70 -6.30
C PHE A 102 18.07 -12.81 -5.56
N PRO A 103 18.10 -14.05 -6.10
CA PRO A 103 19.06 -15.06 -5.67
C PRO A 103 20.52 -14.58 -5.74
N ARG A 104 21.39 -15.08 -4.85
CA ARG A 104 22.78 -14.58 -4.70
C ARG A 104 23.63 -14.69 -5.97
N ASP A 105 23.47 -15.75 -6.72
CA ASP A 105 24.13 -15.99 -8.01
C ASP A 105 23.69 -14.96 -9.06
N VAL A 106 22.39 -14.65 -9.13
CA VAL A 106 21.85 -13.61 -10.00
C VAL A 106 22.36 -12.23 -9.60
N GLN A 107 22.42 -11.92 -8.30
CA GLN A 107 23.00 -10.67 -7.79
C GLN A 107 24.44 -10.49 -8.24
N GLN A 108 25.27 -11.52 -8.04
CA GLN A 108 26.68 -11.49 -8.45
C GLN A 108 26.82 -11.30 -9.95
N LYS A 109 25.99 -11.98 -10.75
CA LYS A 109 26.05 -11.85 -12.21
C LYS A 109 25.63 -10.46 -12.68
N LEU A 110 24.53 -9.91 -12.16
CA LEU A 110 24.09 -8.56 -12.48
C LEU A 110 25.14 -7.50 -12.10
N ALA A 111 25.75 -7.63 -10.92
CA ALA A 111 26.82 -6.74 -10.47
C ALA A 111 28.10 -6.82 -11.32
N GLN A 112 28.34 -7.94 -11.99
CA GLN A 112 29.47 -8.11 -12.92
C GLN A 112 29.16 -7.57 -14.33
N LEU A 113 27.89 -7.63 -14.76
CA LEU A 113 27.48 -7.23 -16.10
C LEU A 113 27.32 -5.71 -16.25
N ALA A 114 26.90 -5.03 -15.20
CA ALA A 114 26.63 -3.60 -15.24
C ALA A 114 27.87 -2.78 -14.86
N HIS A 115 28.18 -1.77 -15.67
CA HIS A 115 29.28 -0.83 -15.41
C HIS A 115 28.84 0.34 -14.52
N ASP A 116 27.54 0.67 -14.56
CA ASP A 116 26.93 1.73 -13.75
C ASP A 116 25.53 1.36 -13.25
N THR A 117 24.91 2.27 -12.50
CA THR A 117 23.57 2.06 -11.94
C THR A 117 22.47 2.00 -13.00
N ILE A 118 22.62 2.71 -14.13
CA ILE A 118 21.60 2.74 -15.18
C ILE A 118 21.56 1.41 -15.93
N GLU A 119 22.73 0.87 -16.28
CA GLU A 119 22.82 -0.48 -16.85
C GLU A 119 22.29 -1.54 -15.89
N LEU A 120 22.60 -1.42 -14.59
CA LEU A 120 22.14 -2.37 -13.58
C LEU A 120 20.61 -2.40 -13.48
N GLU A 121 19.98 -1.23 -13.43
CA GLU A 121 18.53 -1.07 -13.47
C GLU A 121 17.93 -1.62 -14.77
N GLN A 122 18.57 -1.37 -15.91
CA GLN A 122 18.11 -1.88 -17.20
C GLN A 122 18.20 -3.40 -17.28
N TYR A 123 19.25 -4.03 -16.77
CA TYR A 123 19.33 -5.48 -16.69
C TYR A 123 18.29 -6.07 -15.74
N MET A 124 18.02 -5.40 -14.61
CA MET A 124 16.93 -5.81 -13.72
C MET A 124 15.56 -5.75 -14.40
N ASP A 125 15.34 -4.80 -15.34
CA ASP A 125 14.10 -4.75 -16.13
C ASP A 125 13.95 -5.97 -17.03
N PHE A 126 15.02 -6.38 -17.72
CA PHE A 126 14.99 -7.58 -18.55
C PHE A 126 14.72 -8.84 -17.72
N VAL A 127 15.38 -8.99 -16.57
CA VAL A 127 15.17 -10.16 -15.69
C VAL A 127 13.74 -10.21 -15.14
N ARG A 128 13.11 -9.06 -14.90
CA ARG A 128 11.76 -8.98 -14.29
C ARG A 128 10.63 -8.77 -15.29
N ASN A 129 10.93 -8.71 -16.59
CA ASN A 129 9.97 -8.28 -17.62
C ASN A 129 9.21 -7.01 -17.18
N ARG A 130 9.95 -5.96 -16.80
CA ARG A 130 9.35 -4.77 -16.19
C ARG A 130 8.60 -3.95 -17.25
N THR A 131 7.29 -3.80 -17.05
CA THR A 131 6.40 -3.08 -17.96
C THR A 131 6.06 -1.65 -17.53
N PHE A 132 6.44 -1.27 -16.29
CA PHE A 132 6.14 0.06 -15.74
C PHE A 132 7.19 0.53 -14.72
N ARG A 133 7.47 1.84 -14.73
CA ARG A 133 8.41 2.53 -13.83
C ARG A 133 7.77 3.77 -13.22
N GLN A 134 8.19 4.09 -11.99
CA GLN A 134 7.82 5.31 -11.27
C GLN A 134 9.12 6.01 -10.87
N THR A 135 9.81 6.56 -11.86
CA THR A 135 11.17 7.08 -11.71
C THR A 135 11.18 8.47 -11.09
N LEU A 136 11.97 8.64 -10.03
CA LEU A 136 12.29 9.95 -9.47
C LEU A 136 13.57 10.48 -10.11
N LEU A 137 13.52 11.74 -10.55
CA LEU A 137 14.64 12.47 -11.13
C LEU A 137 15.00 13.65 -10.23
N CYS A 138 16.26 14.06 -10.27
CA CYS A 138 16.70 15.31 -9.66
C CYS A 138 17.67 16.06 -10.61
N ARG A 139 18.06 17.26 -10.22
CA ARG A 139 19.03 18.08 -10.96
C ARG A 139 20.39 17.39 -11.03
N ALA A 140 21.03 17.40 -12.21
CA ALA A 140 22.28 16.68 -12.47
C ALA A 140 23.47 17.16 -11.61
N GLU A 141 23.45 18.41 -11.15
CA GLU A 141 24.49 18.99 -10.30
C GLU A 141 24.45 18.52 -8.84
N ILE A 142 23.37 17.86 -8.40
CA ILE A 142 23.24 17.38 -7.02
C ILE A 142 24.08 16.12 -6.84
N PRO A 143 25.11 16.10 -5.97
CA PRO A 143 25.87 14.89 -5.72
C PRO A 143 25.01 13.86 -4.97
N LEU A 144 24.85 12.67 -5.55
CA LEU A 144 24.04 11.59 -4.96
C LEU A 144 24.90 10.59 -4.19
N GLN A 145 24.51 10.31 -2.94
CA GLN A 145 25.05 9.21 -2.15
C GLN A 145 24.19 7.96 -2.37
N ARG A 146 24.67 7.01 -3.16
CA ARG A 146 23.94 5.77 -3.48
C ARG A 146 24.04 4.68 -2.41
N ARG A 147 24.86 4.89 -1.38
CA ARG A 147 24.89 4.03 -0.20
C ARG A 147 23.80 4.50 0.76
N LEU A 148 22.96 3.57 1.20
CA LEU A 148 21.91 3.88 2.17
C LEU A 148 22.54 4.42 3.46
N ALA A 149 22.15 5.64 3.83
CA ALA A 149 22.60 6.27 5.06
C ALA A 149 22.01 5.54 6.27
N ALA A 150 22.82 5.36 7.31
CA ALA A 150 22.43 4.67 8.54
C ALA A 150 21.78 5.61 9.58
N ASP A 151 21.22 6.74 9.15
CA ASP A 151 20.54 7.67 10.06
C ASP A 151 19.05 7.77 9.72
N LEU A 152 18.24 7.13 10.58
CA LEU A 152 16.79 7.19 10.52
C LEU A 152 16.19 8.23 11.46
N SER A 153 17.01 8.97 12.24
CA SER A 153 16.54 9.98 13.20
C SER A 153 15.53 10.98 12.62
N PRO A 154 15.61 11.41 11.35
CA PRO A 154 14.67 12.39 10.83
C PRO A 154 13.44 11.77 10.13
N PHE A 155 13.22 10.46 10.30
CA PHE A 155 12.08 9.73 9.74
C PHE A 155 11.09 9.30 10.83
N PHE A 156 9.84 9.14 10.40
CA PHE A 156 8.80 8.45 11.13
C PHE A 156 8.61 7.06 10.52
N ILE A 157 8.37 6.07 11.37
CA ILE A 157 8.28 4.67 11.01
C ILE A 157 6.86 4.21 11.27
N ALA A 158 6.25 3.52 10.31
CA ALA A 158 4.96 2.86 10.48
C ALA A 158 5.05 1.40 9.99
N THR A 159 4.14 0.55 10.47
CA THR A 159 3.99 -0.80 9.93
C THR A 159 2.55 -1.27 10.04
N TYR A 160 2.10 -2.02 9.03
CA TYR A 160 0.91 -2.86 9.09
C TYR A 160 1.27 -4.34 9.27
N ALA A 161 2.56 -4.66 9.38
CA ALA A 161 3.02 -6.02 9.59
C ALA A 161 2.59 -6.49 10.98
N HIS A 162 1.98 -7.67 11.02
CA HIS A 162 1.52 -8.29 12.24
C HIS A 162 2.36 -9.54 12.52
N PRO A 163 2.58 -9.90 13.79
CA PRO A 163 3.29 -11.12 14.09
C PRO A 163 2.40 -12.34 13.73
N GLU A 164 2.98 -13.37 13.12
CA GLU A 164 2.27 -14.60 12.75
C GLU A 164 1.79 -15.38 14.00
N THR A 165 2.48 -15.19 15.13
CA THR A 165 2.17 -15.81 16.43
C THR A 165 2.40 -14.81 17.57
N ALA A 166 2.04 -15.16 18.81
CA ALA A 166 2.37 -14.32 19.96
C ALA A 166 3.90 -14.18 20.10
N VAL A 167 4.39 -12.95 20.25
CA VAL A 167 5.82 -12.64 20.37
C VAL A 167 6.11 -12.05 21.74
N HIS A 168 7.02 -12.68 22.47
CA HIS A 168 7.63 -12.09 23.66
C HIS A 168 9.00 -11.51 23.31
N VAL A 169 9.26 -10.29 23.81
CA VAL A 169 10.44 -9.50 23.45
C VAL A 169 11.75 -10.18 23.83
N HIS A 170 11.78 -10.91 24.96
CA HIS A 170 12.99 -11.54 25.50
C HIS A 170 13.22 -12.98 25.02
N ASP A 171 12.26 -13.57 24.32
CA ASP A 171 12.43 -14.93 23.80
C ASP A 171 13.52 -14.94 22.75
N THR A 172 14.35 -15.98 22.74
CA THR A 172 15.39 -16.18 21.71
C THR A 172 14.83 -16.76 20.41
N ALA A 173 13.57 -17.21 20.42
CA ALA A 173 12.90 -17.72 19.23
C ALA A 173 12.77 -16.63 18.15
N VAL A 174 12.90 -17.01 16.88
CA VAL A 174 12.72 -16.10 15.76
C VAL A 174 11.24 -15.72 15.64
N ALA A 175 10.94 -14.44 15.80
CA ALA A 175 9.62 -13.89 15.52
C ALA A 175 9.48 -13.59 14.02
N ARG A 176 8.27 -13.79 13.49
CA ARG A 176 7.94 -13.57 12.08
C ARG A 176 6.82 -12.54 11.98
N PHE A 177 7.10 -11.43 11.31
CA PHE A 177 6.13 -10.36 11.08
C PHE A 177 5.76 -10.34 9.60
N GLN A 178 4.48 -10.52 9.30
CA GLN A 178 3.96 -10.61 7.93
C GLN A 178 3.29 -9.30 7.52
N GLY A 179 3.76 -8.72 6.42
CA GLY A 179 3.15 -7.55 5.77
C GLY A 179 1.90 -7.90 4.96
N LEU A 180 1.17 -6.87 4.51
CA LEU A 180 -0.10 -7.05 3.77
C LEU A 180 0.07 -7.70 2.39
N ASP A 181 1.27 -7.68 1.83
CA ASP A 181 1.63 -8.33 0.57
C ASP A 181 2.16 -9.76 0.76
N GLY A 182 2.11 -10.29 1.99
CA GLY A 182 2.63 -11.61 2.36
C GLY A 182 4.14 -11.66 2.59
N SER A 183 4.86 -10.56 2.39
CA SER A 183 6.29 -10.47 2.71
C SER A 183 6.51 -10.65 4.22
N VAL A 184 7.64 -11.24 4.61
CA VAL A 184 7.92 -11.57 6.01
C VAL A 184 9.28 -11.05 6.45
N LEU A 185 9.28 -10.35 7.58
CA LEU A 185 10.49 -10.05 8.34
C LEU A 185 10.65 -11.07 9.48
N ALA A 186 11.73 -11.85 9.43
CA ALA A 186 12.11 -12.76 10.50
C ALA A 186 13.23 -12.15 11.37
N THR A 187 13.06 -12.14 12.69
CA THR A 187 14.06 -11.60 13.62
C THR A 187 13.94 -12.21 15.02
N ASP A 188 15.09 -12.54 15.60
CA ASP A 188 15.27 -12.87 17.02
C ASP A 188 15.68 -11.64 17.86
N HIS A 189 15.98 -10.51 17.21
CA HIS A 189 16.55 -9.33 17.86
C HIS A 189 15.52 -8.62 18.77
N PRO A 190 15.74 -8.53 20.10
CA PRO A 190 14.75 -8.01 21.06
C PRO A 190 14.28 -6.58 20.75
N MET A 191 15.19 -5.68 20.39
CA MET A 191 14.82 -4.29 20.03
C MET A 191 13.90 -4.23 18.82
N THR A 192 14.12 -5.12 17.83
CA THR A 192 13.33 -5.14 16.60
C THR A 192 11.93 -5.68 16.89
N LYS A 193 11.83 -6.75 17.70
CA LYS A 193 10.54 -7.27 18.18
C LYS A 193 9.76 -6.19 18.94
N ALA A 194 10.41 -5.54 19.90
CA ALA A 194 9.78 -4.50 20.72
C ALA A 194 9.29 -3.31 19.88
N ALA A 195 10.09 -2.86 18.91
CA ALA A 195 9.72 -1.78 18.00
C ALA A 195 8.52 -2.14 17.13
N LEU A 196 8.53 -3.31 16.48
CA LEU A 196 7.44 -3.73 15.58
C LEU A 196 6.14 -4.00 16.34
N LEU A 197 6.22 -4.61 17.53
CA LEU A 197 5.05 -4.76 18.40
C LEU A 197 4.44 -3.41 18.77
N HIS A 198 5.26 -2.42 19.14
CA HIS A 198 4.75 -1.10 19.46
C HIS A 198 4.10 -0.43 18.25
N LEU A 199 4.75 -0.48 17.08
CA LEU A 199 4.19 0.10 15.85
C LEU A 199 2.86 -0.56 15.46
N GLN A 200 2.72 -1.87 15.68
CA GLN A 200 1.47 -2.60 15.43
C GLN A 200 0.34 -2.15 16.38
N GLU A 201 0.64 -1.86 17.65
CA GLU A 201 -0.35 -1.34 18.61
C GLU A 201 -0.89 0.02 18.20
N VAL A 202 -0.04 0.90 17.64
CA VAL A 202 -0.40 2.26 17.25
C VAL A 202 -0.76 2.40 15.76
N ALA A 203 -0.70 1.31 14.99
CA ALA A 203 -0.97 1.31 13.56
C ALA A 203 -2.35 1.91 13.24
N PRO A 204 -2.47 2.75 12.20
CA PRO A 204 -1.46 3.07 11.18
C PRO A 204 -0.57 4.30 11.49
N THR A 205 -0.51 4.74 12.75
CA THR A 205 0.25 5.94 13.14
C THR A 205 1.74 5.70 12.96
N ALA A 206 2.45 6.68 12.39
CA ALA A 206 3.90 6.65 12.29
C ALA A 206 4.54 7.25 13.55
N VAL A 207 5.58 6.61 14.08
CA VAL A 207 6.32 7.04 15.27
C VAL A 207 7.69 7.55 14.86
N SER A 208 8.17 8.66 15.44
CA SER A 208 9.52 9.16 15.13
C SER A 208 10.58 8.13 15.50
N PHE A 209 11.62 7.98 14.69
CA PHE A 209 12.64 6.97 14.96
C PHE A 209 13.31 7.10 16.34
N PRO A 210 13.67 8.31 16.84
CA PRO A 210 14.24 8.47 18.18
C PRO A 210 13.28 8.01 19.30
N GLU A 211 11.98 8.29 19.15
CA GLU A 211 10.95 7.85 20.10
C GLU A 211 10.78 6.33 20.05
N LEU A 212 10.75 5.75 18.85
CA LEU A 212 10.66 4.30 18.66
C LEU A 212 11.82 3.56 19.33
N VAL A 213 13.06 4.10 19.20
CA VAL A 213 14.22 3.59 19.94
C VAL A 213 13.97 3.65 21.44
N SER A 214 13.55 4.79 21.98
CA SER A 214 13.28 4.94 23.42
C SER A 214 12.23 3.93 23.93
N ILE A 215 11.13 3.75 23.18
CA ILE A 215 10.07 2.81 23.52
C ILE A 215 10.58 1.36 23.48
N ALA A 216 11.28 0.99 22.41
CA ALA A 216 11.84 -0.36 22.29
C ALA A 216 12.85 -0.66 23.41
N ARG A 217 13.73 0.28 23.74
CA ARG A 217 14.70 0.12 24.85
C ARG A 217 14.00 -0.07 26.19
N ARG A 218 12.98 0.74 26.49
CA ARG A 218 12.19 0.59 27.73
C ARG A 218 11.52 -0.78 27.81
N ARG A 219 10.99 -1.30 26.70
CA ARG A 219 10.39 -2.65 26.65
C ARG A 219 11.42 -3.76 26.84
N VAL A 220 12.64 -3.60 26.33
CA VAL A 220 13.70 -4.61 26.40
C VAL A 220 14.46 -4.59 27.73
N TYR A 221 14.66 -3.43 28.33
CA TYR A 221 15.53 -3.29 29.50
C TYR A 221 14.80 -2.86 30.79
N GLY A 222 13.56 -2.39 30.69
CA GLY A 222 12.83 -1.82 31.81
C GLY A 222 13.60 -0.67 32.46
N THR A 223 13.74 -0.72 33.79
CA THR A 223 14.49 0.27 34.58
C THR A 223 16.01 0.12 34.46
N ASN A 224 16.51 -1.01 33.95
CA ASN A 224 17.94 -1.34 33.90
C ASN A 224 18.51 -1.10 32.49
N THR A 225 18.26 0.09 31.93
CA THR A 225 18.69 0.42 30.56
C THR A 225 20.22 0.58 30.50
N PRO A 226 20.95 -0.23 29.72
CA PRO A 226 22.40 -0.10 29.60
C PRO A 226 22.80 1.17 28.84
N GLU A 227 24.06 1.58 28.97
CA GLU A 227 24.58 2.79 28.30
C GLU A 227 24.85 2.61 26.79
N ASN A 228 24.61 1.42 26.24
CA ASN A 228 24.94 1.01 24.85
C ASN A 228 23.98 1.56 23.77
N LEU A 229 23.47 2.79 23.92
CA LEU A 229 22.48 3.40 23.02
C LEU A 229 22.87 3.32 21.54
N ALA A 230 24.13 3.61 21.21
CA ALA A 230 24.62 3.63 19.84
C ALA A 230 24.50 2.27 19.15
N GLN A 231 24.74 1.18 19.89
CA GLN A 231 24.63 -0.18 19.35
C GLN A 231 23.17 -0.55 19.09
N ASP A 232 22.27 -0.22 20.02
CA ASP A 232 20.83 -0.48 19.86
C ASP A 232 20.26 0.30 18.67
N VAL A 233 20.65 1.57 18.52
CA VAL A 233 20.27 2.43 17.40
C VAL A 233 20.77 1.85 16.08
N ALA A 234 22.04 1.43 16.01
CA ALA A 234 22.61 0.86 14.79
C ALA A 234 21.92 -0.46 14.40
N ALA A 235 21.69 -1.35 15.36
CA ALA A 235 21.03 -2.63 15.12
C ALA A 235 19.58 -2.46 14.68
N LEU A 236 18.82 -1.57 15.34
CA LEU A 236 17.44 -1.28 14.93
C LEU A 236 17.40 -0.62 13.56
N THR A 237 18.28 0.34 13.29
CA THR A 237 18.39 0.99 11.97
C THR A 237 18.62 -0.03 10.87
N ALA A 238 19.60 -0.92 11.02
CA ALA A 238 19.90 -1.93 10.04
C ALA A 238 18.71 -2.86 9.77
N ASN A 239 17.99 -3.27 10.82
CA ASN A 239 16.83 -4.14 10.68
C ASN A 239 15.63 -3.44 10.02
N ILE A 240 15.38 -2.16 10.35
CA ILE A 240 14.33 -1.35 9.72
C ILE A 240 14.63 -1.09 8.25
N LEU A 241 15.86 -0.70 7.91
CA LEU A 241 16.28 -0.49 6.52
C LEU A 241 16.19 -1.79 5.72
N ARG A 242 16.56 -2.93 6.31
CA ARG A 242 16.41 -4.24 5.67
C ARG A 242 14.95 -4.56 5.38
N ALA A 243 14.05 -4.31 6.33
CA ALA A 243 12.62 -4.53 6.15
C ALA A 243 12.05 -3.65 5.03
N TYR A 244 12.33 -2.34 5.07
CA TYR A 244 11.91 -1.36 4.06
C TYR A 244 12.43 -1.70 2.66
N SER A 245 13.71 -2.11 2.55
CA SER A 245 14.35 -2.49 1.28
C SER A 245 13.75 -3.78 0.70
N TYR A 246 13.20 -4.66 1.54
CA TYR A 246 12.56 -5.88 1.08
C TYR A 246 11.12 -5.63 0.63
N SER A 247 10.33 -4.88 1.43
CA SER A 247 8.99 -4.43 1.05
C SER A 247 8.57 -3.21 1.85
N SER A 248 8.01 -2.21 1.17
CA SER A 248 7.35 -1.07 1.81
C SER A 248 6.08 -1.45 2.59
N ARG A 249 5.56 -2.68 2.41
CA ARG A 249 4.43 -3.21 3.19
C ARG A 249 4.83 -3.88 4.50
N LEU A 250 6.13 -4.08 4.74
CA LEU A 250 6.65 -4.49 6.05
C LEU A 250 6.90 -3.30 6.95
N VAL A 251 7.58 -2.28 6.44
CA VAL A 251 7.87 -1.06 7.16
C VAL A 251 7.82 0.09 6.19
N GLU A 252 7.21 1.18 6.63
CA GLU A 252 7.15 2.43 5.88
C GLU A 252 8.03 3.49 6.54
N LEU A 253 8.69 4.28 5.71
CA LEU A 253 9.51 5.42 6.12
C LEU A 253 8.88 6.71 5.63
N HIS A 254 8.59 7.62 6.56
CA HIS A 254 7.94 8.89 6.27
C HIS A 254 8.80 10.06 6.74
N ARG A 255 8.82 11.15 5.97
CA ARG A 255 9.43 12.42 6.40
C ARG A 255 8.46 13.35 7.12
N HIS A 256 7.19 13.02 7.10
CA HIS A 256 6.11 13.78 7.69
C HIS A 256 5.09 12.80 8.28
N ALA A 257 4.61 13.08 9.50
CA ALA A 257 3.51 12.35 10.08
C ALA A 257 2.19 12.92 9.54
N ALA A 258 1.43 12.11 8.82
CA ALA A 258 0.13 12.52 8.28
C ALA A 258 -0.80 12.97 9.44
N PRO A 259 -1.55 14.08 9.28
CA PRO A 259 -2.30 14.71 10.37
C PRO A 259 -3.68 14.05 10.55
N PHE A 260 -3.68 12.78 10.97
CA PHE A 260 -4.89 12.02 11.27
C PHE A 260 -4.89 11.47 12.69
N VAL A 261 -6.08 11.11 13.19
CA VAL A 261 -6.27 10.46 14.49
C VAL A 261 -6.91 9.09 14.33
N VAL A 262 -6.45 8.11 15.13
CA VAL A 262 -7.05 6.77 15.16
C VAL A 262 -8.29 6.74 16.05
N GLN A 263 -8.26 7.49 17.16
CA GLN A 263 -9.38 7.62 18.09
C GLN A 263 -9.94 9.04 18.00
N THR A 264 -11.25 9.14 17.81
CA THR A 264 -11.94 10.42 17.68
C THR A 264 -12.51 10.91 19.02
N GLY A 265 -12.57 12.23 19.19
CA GLY A 265 -13.19 12.88 20.34
C GLY A 265 -14.73 12.80 20.36
N GLU A 266 -15.36 13.69 21.13
CA GLU A 266 -16.82 13.78 21.22
C GLU A 266 -17.47 14.28 19.92
N ARG A 267 -16.73 15.07 19.14
CA ARG A 267 -17.16 15.70 17.88
C ARG A 267 -16.22 15.30 16.76
N PRO A 268 -16.51 14.18 16.05
CA PRO A 268 -15.61 13.69 15.01
C PRO A 268 -15.46 14.66 13.85
N PHE A 269 -14.23 14.80 13.37
CA PHE A 269 -13.89 15.63 12.22
C PHE A 269 -13.16 14.77 11.18
N ALA A 270 -13.67 14.71 9.96
CA ALA A 270 -13.08 13.96 8.86
C ALA A 270 -12.46 14.87 7.80
N SER A 271 -11.57 14.29 7.00
CA SER A 271 -10.93 14.95 5.84
C SER A 271 -11.97 15.66 4.97
N ALA A 272 -11.80 16.98 4.81
CA ALA A 272 -12.67 17.79 3.96
C ALA A 272 -12.68 17.31 2.50
N VAL A 273 -11.54 16.83 2.00
CA VAL A 273 -11.41 16.27 0.65
C VAL A 273 -12.22 14.97 0.53
N ALA A 274 -12.12 14.07 1.49
CA ALA A 274 -12.87 12.81 1.47
C ALA A 274 -14.39 13.07 1.52
N ARG A 275 -14.85 14.00 2.36
CA ARG A 275 -16.26 14.41 2.40
C ARG A 275 -16.71 14.99 1.07
N TRP A 276 -15.91 15.88 0.46
CA TRP A 276 -16.23 16.48 -0.83
C TRP A 276 -16.28 15.43 -1.94
N GLN A 277 -15.30 14.53 -2.03
CA GLN A 277 -15.30 13.42 -3.00
C GLN A 277 -16.54 12.54 -2.86
N LEU A 278 -16.94 12.20 -1.64
CA LEU A 278 -18.16 11.43 -1.42
C LEU A 278 -19.41 12.19 -1.91
N GLN A 279 -19.50 13.50 -1.66
CA GLN A 279 -20.60 14.34 -2.16
C GLN A 279 -20.63 14.42 -3.70
N GLN A 280 -19.48 14.34 -4.36
CA GLN A 280 -19.38 14.29 -5.81
C GLN A 280 -19.69 12.89 -6.40
N GLY A 281 -19.97 11.89 -5.56
CA GLY A 281 -20.32 10.53 -5.98
C GLY A 281 -19.12 9.62 -6.29
N TYR A 282 -17.92 9.96 -5.81
CA TYR A 282 -16.76 9.07 -5.96
C TYR A 282 -16.93 7.80 -5.13
N GLN A 283 -16.65 6.64 -5.73
CA GLN A 283 -16.73 5.34 -5.05
C GLN A 283 -15.51 5.06 -4.14
N LYS A 284 -14.34 5.60 -4.50
CA LYS A 284 -13.09 5.51 -3.74
C LYS A 284 -12.66 6.92 -3.35
N LEU A 285 -12.34 7.12 -2.08
CA LEU A 285 -11.97 8.41 -1.50
C LEU A 285 -10.46 8.44 -1.22
N THR A 286 -9.90 9.64 -1.14
CA THR A 286 -8.50 9.87 -0.79
C THR A 286 -8.40 10.19 0.71
N ASN A 287 -7.72 9.33 1.46
CA ASN A 287 -7.47 9.56 2.89
C ASN A 287 -6.31 10.55 3.12
N LEU A 288 -6.01 10.87 4.39
CA LEU A 288 -4.96 11.83 4.77
C LEU A 288 -3.53 11.31 4.54
N ARG A 289 -3.39 10.03 4.18
CA ARG A 289 -2.14 9.38 3.76
C ARG A 289 -2.01 9.29 2.23
N HIS A 290 -2.91 9.94 1.49
CA HIS A 290 -2.99 9.90 0.03
C HIS A 290 -3.25 8.50 -0.55
N GLU A 291 -3.91 7.63 0.22
CA GLU A 291 -4.31 6.29 -0.17
C GLU A 291 -5.78 6.30 -0.64
N ARG A 292 -6.13 5.39 -1.55
CA ARG A 292 -7.52 5.19 -1.98
C ARG A 292 -8.22 4.23 -1.03
N VAL A 293 -9.31 4.68 -0.41
CA VAL A 293 -10.13 3.89 0.51
C VAL A 293 -11.57 3.84 0.03
N GLN A 294 -12.21 2.68 0.19
CA GLN A 294 -13.62 2.50 -0.13
C GLN A 294 -14.41 2.39 1.17
N LEU A 295 -15.46 3.19 1.30
CA LEU A 295 -16.34 3.16 2.47
C LEU A 295 -17.38 2.05 2.34
N ASP A 296 -17.69 1.43 3.48
CA ASP A 296 -18.92 0.66 3.63
C ASP A 296 -20.16 1.57 3.61
N GLN A 297 -21.35 0.98 3.57
CA GLN A 297 -22.59 1.73 3.49
C GLN A 297 -22.79 2.68 4.69
N LEU A 298 -22.44 2.22 5.89
CA LEU A 298 -22.56 3.03 7.11
C LEU A 298 -21.59 4.22 7.07
N GLY A 299 -20.34 4.02 6.69
CA GLY A 299 -19.34 5.06 6.51
C GLY A 299 -19.78 6.11 5.48
N GLN A 300 -20.41 5.70 4.38
CA GLN A 300 -20.96 6.64 3.38
C GLN A 300 -22.07 7.53 3.97
N HIS A 301 -22.88 7.01 4.89
CA HIS A 301 -23.90 7.80 5.57
C HIS A 301 -23.36 8.70 6.67
N LEU A 302 -22.28 8.29 7.34
CA LEU A 302 -21.66 9.03 8.45
C LEU A 302 -20.73 10.14 7.98
N LEU A 303 -19.85 9.85 7.01
CA LEU A 303 -18.76 10.74 6.60
C LEU A 303 -19.20 12.19 6.34
N PRO A 304 -20.35 12.48 5.69
CA PRO A 304 -20.80 13.86 5.46
C PRO A 304 -21.05 14.68 6.74
N TYR A 305 -21.30 14.02 7.87
CA TYR A 305 -21.63 14.64 9.17
C TYR A 305 -20.43 14.65 10.13
N LEU A 306 -19.28 14.13 9.73
CA LEU A 306 -18.05 14.21 10.52
C LEU A 306 -17.35 15.55 10.23
N ASP A 307 -17.99 16.61 10.71
CA ASP A 307 -17.63 18.01 10.46
C ASP A 307 -17.21 18.78 11.71
N GLY A 308 -17.06 18.09 12.84
CA GLY A 308 -16.73 18.69 14.14
C GLY A 308 -17.91 19.43 14.79
N GLN A 309 -19.06 19.53 14.11
CA GLN A 309 -20.28 20.15 14.63
C GLN A 309 -21.27 19.11 15.17
N HIS A 310 -21.25 17.90 14.62
CA HIS A 310 -22.08 16.80 15.10
C HIS A 310 -21.34 16.02 16.19
N ASP A 311 -21.94 15.96 17.38
CA ASP A 311 -21.48 15.05 18.43
C ASP A 311 -22.01 13.62 18.22
N ARG A 312 -21.55 12.69 19.05
CA ARG A 312 -21.93 11.27 18.96
C ARG A 312 -23.44 11.04 19.10
N GLU A 313 -24.14 11.81 19.93
CA GLU A 313 -25.59 11.65 20.09
C GLU A 313 -26.33 12.14 18.84
N MET A 314 -25.90 13.24 18.22
CA MET A 314 -26.46 13.71 16.94
C MET A 314 -26.25 12.68 15.81
N LEU A 315 -25.07 12.07 15.76
CA LEU A 315 -24.78 10.99 14.80
C LEU A 315 -25.67 9.77 15.04
N LEU A 316 -25.87 9.37 16.30
CA LEU A 316 -26.72 8.26 16.67
C LEU A 316 -28.19 8.49 16.29
N VAL A 317 -28.73 9.68 16.56
CA VAL A 317 -30.10 10.08 16.13
C VAL A 317 -30.26 9.98 14.62
N ARG A 318 -29.21 10.33 13.86
CA ARG A 318 -29.20 10.18 12.40
C ARG A 318 -29.21 8.73 11.96
N LEU A 319 -28.43 7.85 12.59
CA LEU A 319 -28.48 6.41 12.30
C LEU A 319 -29.86 5.82 12.57
N PHE A 320 -30.51 6.23 13.66
CA PHE A 320 -31.90 5.88 13.94
C PHE A 320 -32.87 6.31 12.85
N THR A 321 -32.70 7.53 12.35
CA THR A 321 -33.52 8.06 11.27
C THR A 321 -33.34 7.23 9.99
N LEU A 322 -32.11 6.80 9.68
CA LEU A 322 -31.82 5.94 8.54
C LEU A 322 -32.42 4.53 8.72
N ALA A 323 -32.37 3.99 9.94
CA ALA A 323 -33.01 2.72 10.27
C ALA A 323 -34.53 2.77 10.10
N GLY A 324 -35.18 3.82 10.62
CA GLY A 324 -36.63 4.04 10.44
C GLY A 324 -37.06 4.26 8.99
N GLN A 325 -36.15 4.74 8.13
CA GLN A 325 -36.36 4.86 6.68
C GLN A 325 -36.09 3.56 5.90
N GLY A 326 -35.66 2.49 6.57
CA GLY A 326 -35.26 1.23 5.93
C GLY A 326 -33.96 1.32 5.14
N LYS A 327 -33.16 2.38 5.32
CA LYS A 327 -31.85 2.57 4.65
C LYS A 327 -30.70 1.89 5.38
N LEU A 328 -30.92 1.55 6.65
CA LEU A 328 -30.00 0.80 7.49
C LEU A 328 -30.80 -0.32 8.16
N GLN A 329 -30.33 -1.55 8.07
CA GLN A 329 -30.94 -2.67 8.80
C GLN A 329 -30.22 -2.82 10.14
N VAL A 330 -31.00 -2.90 11.23
CA VAL A 330 -30.46 -3.15 12.58
C VAL A 330 -30.77 -4.59 12.95
N THR A 331 -29.73 -5.42 12.97
CA THR A 331 -29.84 -6.85 13.25
C THR A 331 -29.00 -7.27 14.44
N GLU A 332 -29.46 -8.29 15.16
CA GLU A 332 -28.66 -9.02 16.14
C GLU A 332 -28.49 -10.44 15.60
N GLY A 333 -27.31 -10.73 15.04
CA GLY A 333 -27.12 -11.90 14.18
C GLY A 333 -27.94 -11.79 12.89
N GLU A 334 -28.79 -12.79 12.62
CA GLU A 334 -29.67 -12.84 11.44
C GLU A 334 -31.06 -12.22 11.67
N THR A 335 -31.35 -11.75 12.90
CA THR A 335 -32.72 -11.33 13.28
C THR A 335 -32.83 -9.82 13.35
N ALA A 336 -33.87 -9.25 12.73
CA ALA A 336 -34.19 -7.83 12.85
C ALA A 336 -34.65 -7.47 14.27
N VAL A 337 -34.10 -6.41 14.83
CA VAL A 337 -34.41 -5.96 16.19
C VAL A 337 -35.54 -4.92 16.14
N ALA A 338 -36.65 -5.20 16.82
CA ALA A 338 -37.81 -4.29 16.85
C ALA A 338 -37.82 -3.34 18.07
N ASP A 339 -37.15 -3.70 19.16
CA ASP A 339 -37.10 -2.89 20.38
C ASP A 339 -36.22 -1.63 20.19
N PRO A 340 -36.75 -0.40 20.37
CA PRO A 340 -35.98 0.83 20.21
C PRO A 340 -34.78 0.95 21.14
N ALA A 341 -34.85 0.41 22.37
CA ALA A 341 -33.73 0.47 23.30
C ALA A 341 -32.59 -0.45 22.86
N ALA A 342 -32.90 -1.68 22.43
CA ALA A 342 -31.94 -2.59 21.82
C ALA A 342 -31.34 -2.02 20.52
N GLN A 343 -32.16 -1.42 19.64
CA GLN A 343 -31.66 -0.74 18.44
C GLN A 343 -30.65 0.37 18.77
N ARG A 344 -30.90 1.15 19.84
CA ARG A 344 -30.00 2.23 20.26
C ARG A 344 -28.63 1.70 20.62
N ARG A 345 -28.60 0.62 21.39
CA ARG A 345 -27.37 -0.02 21.83
C ARG A 345 -26.57 -0.52 20.63
N ILE A 346 -27.21 -1.25 19.71
CA ILE A 346 -26.56 -1.79 18.50
C ILE A 346 -26.00 -0.66 17.63
N LEU A 347 -26.80 0.37 17.34
CA LEU A 347 -26.35 1.50 16.54
C LEU A 347 -25.20 2.28 17.20
N ALA A 348 -25.16 2.35 18.54
CA ALA A 348 -24.06 2.98 19.26
C ALA A 348 -22.76 2.16 19.14
N GLU A 349 -22.86 0.83 19.22
CA GLU A 349 -21.73 -0.08 18.99
C GLU A 349 -21.22 0.00 17.54
N GLU A 350 -22.13 0.01 16.56
CA GLU A 350 -21.80 0.19 15.13
C GLU A 350 -21.18 1.55 14.84
N LEU A 351 -21.71 2.63 15.42
CA LEU A 351 -21.12 3.97 15.31
C LEU A 351 -19.68 3.98 15.84
N ALA A 352 -19.44 3.39 17.01
CA ALA A 352 -18.10 3.30 17.58
C ALA A 352 -17.14 2.48 16.70
N ALA A 353 -17.61 1.34 16.18
CA ALA A 353 -16.83 0.50 15.26
C ALA A 353 -16.50 1.24 13.95
N SER A 354 -17.48 1.91 13.35
CA SER A 354 -17.30 2.67 12.10
C SER A 354 -16.34 3.85 12.30
N LEU A 355 -16.47 4.63 13.38
CA LEU A 355 -15.52 5.69 13.72
C LEU A 355 -14.10 5.14 13.96
N GLY A 356 -13.98 3.99 14.63
CA GLY A 356 -12.70 3.31 14.81
C GLY A 356 -12.06 2.87 13.49
N TRP A 357 -12.87 2.33 12.56
CA TRP A 357 -12.41 1.97 11.23
C TRP A 357 -11.98 3.20 10.41
N LEU A 358 -12.79 4.28 10.41
CA LEU A 358 -12.47 5.55 9.73
C LEU A 358 -11.16 6.16 10.24
N GLY A 359 -10.92 6.11 11.56
CA GLY A 359 -9.66 6.53 12.17
C GLY A 359 -8.48 5.68 11.69
N ARG A 360 -8.62 4.35 11.70
CA ARG A 360 -7.59 3.43 11.16
C ARG A 360 -7.43 3.52 9.64
N ALA A 361 -8.42 4.03 8.91
CA ALA A 361 -8.34 4.34 7.49
C ALA A 361 -7.73 5.74 7.23
N ALA A 362 -7.24 6.44 8.26
CA ALA A 362 -6.67 7.79 8.20
C ALA A 362 -7.62 8.82 7.57
N LEU A 363 -8.92 8.73 7.87
CA LEU A 363 -9.94 9.67 7.40
C LEU A 363 -10.32 10.73 8.43
N LEU A 364 -9.93 10.58 9.70
CA LEU A 364 -10.29 11.46 10.82
C LEU A 364 -9.13 12.36 11.24
N GLN A 365 -9.42 13.57 11.71
CA GLN A 365 -8.45 14.58 12.18
C GLN A 365 -8.73 15.02 13.61
#